data_AF-A0A1Q9MY25-F1
#
_entry.id   AF-A0A1Q9MY25-F1
#
_cell.length_a   1.000
_cell.length_b   1.000
_cell.length_c   1.000
_cell.angle_alpha   90.00
_cell.angle_beta   90.00
_cell.angle_gamma   90.00
#
_symmetry.space_group_name_H-M   'P 1'
#
loop_
_entity.id
_entity.type
_entity.pdbx_description
1 polymer ?
#
loop_
_entity_poly.entity_id
_entity_poly.type
_entity_poly.pdbx_seq_one_letter_code
_entity_poly.pdbx_strand_id
1 'polypeptide(L)' 'RMIAVLRDPQGNEYYCLKSDVVVEKFMPKYLVDVVRHNYNTKAKANVVLLEHLNVLEVAFSAQKR' A
#
# COMPACT_ATOMS: atom_id res chain seq x y z
N ARG A 1 -8.30 -24.20 -2.98
CA ARG A 1 -7.06 -24.91 -3.41
C ARG A 1 -5.97 -23.84 -3.54
N MET A 2 -4.99 -23.78 -2.63
CA MET A 2 -4.05 -22.66 -2.48
C MET A 2 -2.81 -22.76 -3.39
N ILE A 3 -2.52 -23.95 -3.93
CA ILE A 3 -1.35 -24.18 -4.78
C ILE A 3 -1.81 -24.64 -6.16
N ALA A 4 -1.21 -24.08 -7.21
CA ALA A 4 -1.28 -24.57 -8.58
C ALA A 4 -0.01 -25.38 -8.86
N VAL A 5 -0.17 -26.56 -9.46
CA VAL A 5 0.96 -27.37 -9.94
C VAL A 5 0.95 -27.31 -11.46
N LEU A 6 2.05 -26.86 -12.04
CA LEU A 6 2.28 -26.82 -13.48
C LEU A 6 3.36 -27.85 -13.81
N ARG A 7 3.24 -28.52 -14.95
CA ARG A 7 4.21 -29.52 -15.38
C ARG A 7 4.65 -29.25 -16.81
N ASP A 8 5.95 -29.28 -17.05
CA ASP A 8 6.49 -29.15 -18.39
C ASP A 8 6.56 -30.51 -19.12
N PRO A 9 6.82 -30.52 -20.45
CA PRO A 9 6.98 -31.76 -21.21
C PRO A 9 8.21 -32.60 -20.80
N GLN A 10 9.18 -32.02 -20.10
CA GLN A 10 10.37 -32.71 -19.59
C GLN A 10 10.12 -33.38 -18.23
N GLY A 11 8.94 -33.14 -17.64
CA GLY A 11 8.50 -33.73 -16.39
C GLY A 11 8.79 -32.89 -15.15
N ASN A 12 9.35 -31.68 -15.28
CA ASN A 12 9.60 -30.78 -14.17
C ASN A 12 8.29 -30.19 -13.64
N GLU A 13 8.18 -30.08 -12.32
CA GLU A 13 7.00 -29.54 -11.65
C GLU A 13 7.27 -28.16 -11.05
N TYR A 14 6.36 -27.23 -11.30
CA TYR A 14 6.38 -25.87 -10.78
C TYR A 14 5.19 -25.65 -9.86
N TYR A 15 5.48 -25.21 -8.65
CA TYR A 15 4.49 -24.98 -7.61
C TYR A 15 4.25 -23.48 -7.46
N CYS A 16 3.05 -23.02 -7.82
CA CYS A 16 2.68 -21.61 -7.73
C CYS A 16 1.64 -21.40 -6.63
N LEU A 17 1.81 -20.34 -5.83
CA LEU A 17 0.79 -19.92 -4.90
C LEU A 17 -0.36 -19.27 -5.69
N LYS A 18 -1.58 -19.79 -5.53
CA LYS A 18 -2.79 -19.13 -6.01
C LYS A 18 -3.13 -18.03 -5.01
N SER A 19 -2.99 -16.78 -5.45
CA SER A 19 -3.37 -15.62 -4.67
C SER A 19 -4.45 -14.85 -5.42
N ASP A 20 -5.57 -14.59 -4.75
CA ASP A 20 -6.56 -13.64 -5.23
C ASP A 20 -6.03 -12.24 -4.94
N VAL A 21 -5.46 -11.58 -5.95
CA VAL A 21 -4.94 -10.22 -5.78
C VAL A 21 -6.12 -9.26 -5.73
N VAL A 22 -6.42 -8.72 -4.55
CA VAL A 22 -7.36 -7.62 -4.39
C VAL A 22 -6.65 -6.32 -4.76
N VAL A 23 -7.06 -5.71 -5.87
CA VAL A 23 -6.58 -4.38 -6.30
C VAL A 23 -7.68 -3.37 -6.00
N GLU A 24 -7.60 -2.71 -4.84
CA GLU A 24 -8.51 -1.65 -4.44
C GLU A 24 -7.78 -0.33 -4.18
N LYS A 25 -8.49 0.80 -4.24
CA LYS A 25 -7.97 2.12 -3.86
C LYS A 25 -7.76 2.13 -2.34
N PHE A 26 -6.60 1.68 -1.90
CA PHE A 26 -6.22 1.70 -0.50
C PHE A 26 -5.66 3.08 -0.14
N MET A 27 -6.35 3.81 0.74
CA MET A 27 -5.73 4.94 1.43
C MET A 27 -4.85 4.37 2.55
N PRO A 28 -3.52 4.52 2.46
CA PRO A 28 -2.60 3.98 3.44
C PRO A 28 -2.73 4.69 4.77
N LYS A 29 -3.55 4.11 5.67
CA LYS A 29 -3.73 4.57 7.05
C LYS A 29 -2.38 4.79 7.76
N TYR A 30 -1.37 3.98 7.42
CA TYR A 30 -0.01 4.11 7.92
C TYR A 30 0.63 5.48 7.60
N LEU A 31 0.33 6.12 6.47
CA LEU A 31 0.89 7.44 6.15
C LEU A 31 0.36 8.53 7.08
N VAL A 32 -0.93 8.48 7.42
CA VAL A 32 -1.53 9.39 8.41
C VAL A 32 -0.93 9.14 9.79
N ASP A 33 -0.74 7.88 10.16
CA ASP A 33 -0.12 7.51 11.44
C ASP A 33 1.34 7.97 11.54
N VAL A 34 2.09 7.98 10.43
CA VAL A 34 3.45 8.56 10.38
C VAL A 34 3.43 10.07 10.59
N VAL A 35 2.50 10.81 9.97
CA VAL A 35 2.36 12.26 10.20
C VAL A 35 2.00 12.54 11.66
N ARG A 36 1.06 11.77 12.23
CA ARG A 36 0.67 11.87 13.64
C ARG A 36 1.83 11.57 14.59
N HIS A 37 2.63 10.55 14.29
CA HIS A 37 3.82 10.22 15.08
C HIS A 37 4.82 11.38 15.07
N ASN A 38 5.13 11.93 13.90
CA ASN A 38 6.06 13.06 13.75
C ASN A 38 5.57 14.34 14.44
N TYR A 39 4.25 14.55 14.50
CA TYR A 39 3.64 15.63 15.26
C TYR A 39 3.86 15.43 16.76
N ASN A 40 3.55 14.23 17.27
CA ASN A 40 3.66 13.90 18.69
C ASN A 40 5.12 13.98 19.19
N THR A 41 6.08 13.56 18.36
CA THR A 41 7.51 13.61 18.68
C THR A 41 8.14 14.99 18.42
N LYS A 42 7.39 15.93 17.86
CA LYS A 42 7.88 17.23 17.36
C LYS A 42 9.09 17.10 16.43
N ALA A 43 9.20 15.97 15.72
CA ALA A 43 10.33 15.66 14.85
C ALA A 43 10.39 16.57 13.61
N LYS A 44 9.27 17.21 13.27
CA LYS A 44 9.16 18.15 12.13
C LYS A 44 8.36 19.39 12.52
N ALA A 45 8.60 20.49 11.82
CA ALA A 45 7.82 21.71 11.97
C ALA A 45 6.37 21.49 11.51
N ASN A 46 5.40 22.11 12.20
CA ASN A 46 3.97 21.94 11.93
C ASN A 46 3.60 22.30 10.47
N VAL A 47 4.23 23.33 9.90
CA VAL A 47 3.99 23.76 8.51
C VAL A 47 4.29 22.64 7.51
N VAL A 48 5.36 21.86 7.76
CA VAL A 48 5.74 20.73 6.90
C VAL A 48 4.74 19.57 7.04
N LEU A 49 4.24 19.33 8.25
CA LEU A 49 3.24 18.28 8.50
C LEU A 49 1.88 18.61 7.87
N LEU A 50 1.50 19.89 7.89
CA LEU A 50 0.29 20.36 7.18
C LEU A 50 0.43 20.17 5.67
N GLU A 51 1.58 20.50 5.10
CA GLU A 51 1.82 20.30 3.68
C GLU A 51 1.81 18.83 3.28
N HIS A 52 2.38 17.95 4.13
CA HIS A 52 2.26 16.50 3.95
C HIS A 52 0.80 16.03 3.91
N LEU A 53 -0.06 16.57 4.79
CA LEU A 53 -1.49 16.24 4.78
C LEU A 53 -2.19 16.75 3.52
N ASN A 54 -1.88 17.97 3.06
CA ASN A 54 -2.43 18.52 1.82
C ASN A 54 -2.07 17.66 0.60
N VAL A 55 -0.81 17.23 0.49
CA VAL A 55 -0.36 16.36 -0.60
C VAL A 55 -1.08 15.01 -0.56
N LEU A 56 -1.25 14.43 0.63
CA LEU A 56 -2.02 13.19 0.79
C LEU A 56 -3.48 13.39 0.38
N GLU A 57 -4.12 14.47 0.82
CA GLU A 57 -5.49 14.78 0.44
C GLU A 57 -5.64 14.91 -1.08
N VAL A 58 -4.76 15.65 -1.75
CA VAL A 58 -4.80 15.81 -3.21
C VAL A 58 -4.60 14.46 -3.92
N ALA A 59 -3.62 13.66 -3.50
CA ALA A 59 -3.30 12.38 -4.11
C ALA A 59 -4.47 11.38 -4.04
N PHE A 60 -5.17 11.32 -2.90
CA PHE A 60 -6.26 10.36 -2.69
C PHE A 60 -7.64 10.93 -3.05
N SER A 61 -7.82 12.26 -3.08
CA SER A 61 -9.06 12.90 -3.55
C SER A 61 -9.16 12.94 -5.08
N ALA A 62 -8.04 13.07 -5.79
CA ALA A 62 -8.00 12.95 -7.25
C ALA A 62 -8.41 11.54 -7.73
N GLN A 63 -8.19 10.53 -6.88
CA GLN A 63 -8.60 9.15 -7.12
C GLN A 63 -10.11 8.92 -6.96
N LYS A 64 -10.91 9.88 -6.48
CA LYS A 64 -12.35 9.69 -6.26
C LYS A 64 -13.24 10.02 -7.47
N ARG A 65 -12.67 10.36 -8.63
CA ARG A 65 -13.39 10.52 -9.90
C ARG A 65 -13.35 9.27 -10.76
#